data_AF-A0A0B5A1G3-F1
#
_entry.id   AF-A0A0B5A1G3-F1
#
_cell.length_a   1.000
_cell.length_b   1.000
_cell.length_c   1.000
_cell.angle_alpha   90.00
_cell.angle_beta   90.00
_cell.angle_gamma   90.00
#
_symmetry.space_group_name_H-M   'P 1'
#
loop_
_entity.id
_entity.type
_entity.pdbx_description
1 polymer ?
#
loop_
_entity_poly.entity_id
_entity_poly.type
_entity_poly.pdbx_seq_one_letter_code
_entity_poly.pdbx_strand_id
1 'polypeptide(L)'
;YKSSNTTEFLINLNKFGFIFGLPNFWIEELDFSDTFLKIIGRLNKYGNWLVFGLILAEYGAYFTQKNLDERQTSDFILFIISHTIITGFRVRISHQEVQIRNVMYKLGIALKEVYNDSEAEDQMIKRSKFFSYALVLNCIMSVLMYTVAAVMRVIRAGVTFTTIITVYPTVEDRSTLSDVVRAIFYIIWCIYLTRVFAVYTLVICLTIAMSHQFKNITSYFYSLSNIFEDEQMTQTEKEQEYERSFRAGIKIHSETLNCTGDIQRMCRDVFSGQIIFNLTLLIVLMYQMVNSPRNLTNALTLVIAGLTILLSTGFFMWNAGDITVEAQLLPTAMFSSGWENCGRDSSVRVRKLIVIAMMQAQEPVVLTGLGLIALSYQSYVSIVKSSYSVFSVLY
;
A
#
# COMPACT_ATOMS: atom_id res chain seq x y z
N TYR A 1 4.87 26.24 4.31
CA TYR A 1 5.10 25.85 2.92
C TYR A 1 3.94 26.34 2.06
N LYS A 2 4.09 26.47 0.74
CA LYS A 2 2.95 26.80 -0.15
C LYS A 2 2.09 25.55 -0.32
N SER A 3 0.79 25.64 -0.02
CA SER A 3 -0.11 24.49 -0.14
C SER A 3 -0.31 24.12 -1.62
N SER A 4 -0.12 22.84 -1.93
CA SER A 4 -0.41 22.22 -3.24
C SER A 4 -1.57 21.24 -3.11
N ASN A 5 -2.19 20.84 -4.23
CA ASN A 5 -3.25 19.82 -4.21
C ASN A 5 -2.74 18.49 -3.64
N THR A 6 -1.47 18.15 -3.88
CA THR A 6 -0.81 16.99 -3.29
C THR A 6 -0.69 17.13 -1.78
N THR A 7 -0.31 18.32 -1.30
CA THR A 7 -0.21 18.57 0.13
C THR A 7 -1.56 18.38 0.81
N GLU A 8 -2.63 18.97 0.25
CA GLU A 8 -3.99 18.79 0.76
C GLU A 8 -4.42 17.32 0.74
N PHE A 9 -4.08 16.59 -0.33
CA PHE A 9 -4.33 15.16 -0.42
C PHE A 9 -3.62 14.36 0.68
N LEU A 10 -2.33 14.62 0.93
CA LEU A 10 -1.57 13.92 1.97
C LEU A 10 -2.02 14.27 3.38
N ILE A 11 -2.47 15.51 3.62
CA ILE A 11 -3.14 15.92 4.86
C ILE A 11 -4.41 15.10 5.07
N ASN A 12 -5.25 14.98 4.05
CA ASN A 12 -6.49 14.20 4.11
C ASN A 12 -6.23 12.70 4.30
N LEU A 13 -5.19 12.16 3.65
CA LEU A 13 -4.73 10.78 3.86
C LEU A 13 -4.29 10.57 5.31
N ASN A 14 -3.55 11.51 5.89
CA ASN A 14 -3.12 11.46 7.28
C ASN A 14 -4.30 11.51 8.25
N LYS A 15 -5.28 12.40 8.02
CA LYS A 15 -6.53 12.45 8.79
C LYS A 15 -7.29 11.13 8.73
N PHE A 16 -7.42 10.55 7.55
CA PHE A 16 -8.02 9.22 7.36
C PHE A 16 -7.28 8.15 8.16
N GLY A 17 -5.95 8.09 8.04
CA GLY A 17 -5.13 7.14 8.81
C GLY A 17 -5.31 7.30 10.32
N PHE A 18 -5.34 8.53 10.82
CA PHE A 18 -5.53 8.83 12.25
C PHE A 18 -6.88 8.35 12.80
N ILE A 19 -7.97 8.58 12.05
CA ILE A 19 -9.32 8.11 12.40
C ILE A 19 -9.33 6.58 12.56
N PHE A 20 -8.56 5.87 11.73
CA PHE A 20 -8.45 4.42 11.75
C PHE A 20 -7.22 3.90 12.54
N GLY A 21 -6.70 4.69 13.48
CA GLY A 21 -5.76 4.19 14.49
C GLY A 21 -4.29 4.23 14.10
N LEU A 22 -3.91 4.97 13.07
CA LEU A 22 -2.51 5.33 12.83
C LEU A 22 -2.10 6.60 13.60
N PRO A 23 -0.80 6.79 13.89
CA PRO A 23 -0.27 8.06 14.39
C PRO A 23 -0.52 9.24 13.42
N ASN A 24 -0.37 10.47 13.94
CA ASN A 24 -0.27 11.64 13.08
C ASN A 24 1.11 11.64 12.40
N PHE A 25 1.13 11.33 11.11
CA PHE A 25 2.34 11.35 10.30
C PHE A 25 2.56 12.70 9.61
N TRP A 26 1.63 13.65 9.68
CA TRP A 26 1.84 14.95 9.07
C TRP A 26 2.66 15.89 9.96
N ILE A 27 3.26 16.91 9.35
CA ILE A 27 4.11 17.89 10.05
C ILE A 27 3.30 18.83 10.95
N GLU A 28 2.07 19.16 10.55
CA GLU A 28 1.16 20.01 11.31
C GLU A 28 0.29 19.18 12.25
N GLU A 29 -0.22 19.83 13.29
CA GLU A 29 -1.24 19.25 14.15
C GLU A 29 -2.55 19.05 13.37
N LEU A 30 -3.33 18.06 13.80
CA LEU A 30 -4.62 17.77 13.19
C LEU A 30 -5.62 18.89 13.53
N ASP A 31 -6.29 19.42 12.51
CA ASP A 31 -7.31 20.48 12.61
C ASP A 31 -8.68 20.00 13.14
N PHE A 32 -8.70 18.90 13.90
CA PHE A 32 -9.91 18.41 14.56
C PHE A 32 -10.19 19.15 15.87
N SER A 33 -11.44 19.13 16.33
CA SER A 33 -11.77 19.68 17.65
C SER A 33 -11.07 18.89 18.77
N ASP A 34 -10.69 19.58 19.86
CA ASP A 34 -10.05 18.95 21.02
C ASP A 34 -10.87 17.78 21.58
N THR A 35 -12.20 17.92 21.57
CA THR A 35 -13.12 16.87 22.00
C THR A 35 -13.01 15.63 21.10
N PHE A 36 -12.96 15.82 19.78
CA PHE A 36 -12.81 14.74 18.82
C PHE A 36 -11.45 14.04 18.97
N LEU A 37 -10.36 14.80 19.09
CA LEU A 37 -9.01 14.26 19.33
C LEU A 37 -8.95 13.43 20.62
N LYS A 38 -9.56 13.91 21.71
CA LYS A 38 -9.63 13.17 22.98
C LYS A 38 -10.45 11.89 22.90
N ILE A 39 -11.52 11.86 22.09
CA ILE A 39 -12.36 10.66 21.90
C ILE A 39 -11.63 9.65 21.02
N ILE A 40 -11.21 10.05 19.82
CA ILE A 40 -10.50 9.18 18.87
C ILE A 40 -9.18 8.69 19.45
N GLY A 41 -8.41 9.55 20.13
CA GLY A 41 -7.17 9.14 20.79
C GLY A 41 -7.38 8.04 21.84
N ARG A 42 -8.46 8.13 22.63
CA ARG A 42 -8.84 7.06 23.57
C ARG A 42 -9.28 5.80 22.84
N LEU A 43 -10.15 5.91 21.84
CA LEU A 43 -10.59 4.77 21.02
C LEU A 43 -9.40 4.07 20.33
N ASN A 44 -8.43 4.83 19.84
CA ASN A 44 -7.22 4.31 19.22
C ASN A 44 -6.39 3.51 20.22
N LYS A 45 -6.14 4.08 21.42
CA LYS A 45 -5.40 3.42 22.50
C LYS A 45 -6.08 2.12 22.94
N TYR A 46 -7.37 2.15 23.26
CA TYR A 46 -8.10 0.95 23.69
C TYR A 46 -8.23 -0.08 22.56
N GLY A 47 -8.54 0.37 21.34
CA GLY A 47 -8.64 -0.53 20.20
C GLY A 47 -7.32 -1.24 19.87
N ASN A 48 -6.15 -0.63 20.15
CA ASN A 48 -4.87 -1.34 20.01
C ASN A 48 -4.81 -2.55 20.94
N TRP A 49 -5.15 -2.37 22.22
CA TRP A 49 -5.19 -3.44 23.19
C TRP A 49 -6.24 -4.50 22.85
N LEU A 50 -7.40 -4.09 22.33
CA LEU A 50 -8.44 -5.01 21.88
C LEU A 50 -7.98 -5.90 20.72
N VAL A 51 -7.22 -5.36 19.75
CA VAL A 51 -6.66 -6.16 18.65
C VAL A 51 -5.66 -7.20 19.18
N PHE A 52 -4.78 -6.84 20.11
CA PHE A 52 -3.89 -7.83 20.74
C PHE A 52 -4.66 -8.86 21.54
N GLY A 53 -5.70 -8.45 22.26
CA GLY A 53 -6.61 -9.34 22.98
C GLY A 53 -7.33 -10.32 22.05
N LEU A 54 -7.76 -9.86 20.87
CA LEU A 54 -8.35 -10.71 19.84
C LEU A 54 -7.36 -11.80 19.39
N ILE A 55 -6.13 -11.43 19.03
CA ILE A 55 -5.11 -12.39 18.56
C ILE A 55 -4.78 -13.40 19.66
N LEU A 56 -4.60 -12.94 20.91
CA LEU A 56 -4.39 -13.84 22.05
C LEU A 56 -5.58 -14.78 22.26
N ALA A 57 -6.81 -14.31 22.06
CA ALA A 57 -8.01 -15.13 22.12
C ALA A 57 -8.04 -16.17 20.98
N GLU A 58 -7.62 -15.82 19.77
CA GLU A 58 -7.48 -16.76 18.66
C GLU A 58 -6.44 -17.84 18.97
N TYR A 59 -5.25 -17.47 19.45
CA TYR A 59 -4.25 -18.44 19.92
C TYR A 59 -4.75 -19.32 21.06
N GLY A 60 -5.50 -18.75 22.01
CA GLY A 60 -6.13 -19.51 23.09
C GLY A 60 -7.16 -20.54 22.59
N ALA A 61 -7.82 -20.26 21.47
CA ALA A 61 -8.78 -21.17 20.86
C ALA A 61 -8.15 -22.51 20.44
N TYR A 62 -6.84 -22.54 20.18
CA TYR A 62 -6.11 -23.79 19.90
C TYR A 62 -6.22 -24.80 21.05
N PHE A 63 -6.35 -24.32 22.29
CA PHE A 63 -6.45 -25.18 23.47
C PHE A 63 -7.89 -25.51 23.88
N THR A 64 -8.84 -24.63 23.55
CA THR A 64 -10.24 -24.77 23.98
C THR A 64 -11.16 -25.39 22.93
N GLN A 65 -10.88 -25.18 21.64
CA GLN A 65 -11.72 -25.67 20.54
C GLN A 65 -11.23 -27.05 20.08
N LYS A 66 -11.89 -28.11 20.55
CA LYS A 66 -11.51 -29.51 20.25
C LYS A 66 -12.32 -30.14 19.12
N ASN A 67 -13.50 -29.59 18.82
CA ASN A 67 -14.47 -30.15 17.89
C ASN A 67 -14.72 -29.19 16.72
N LEU A 68 -13.68 -28.87 15.95
CA LEU A 68 -13.81 -28.05 14.74
C LEU A 68 -13.99 -28.96 13.52
N ASP A 69 -14.90 -28.58 12.61
CA ASP A 69 -14.95 -29.20 11.29
C ASP A 69 -13.71 -28.83 10.44
N GLU A 70 -13.45 -29.54 9.35
CA GLU A 70 -12.24 -29.31 8.51
C GLU A 70 -12.17 -27.88 7.96
N ARG A 71 -13.31 -27.30 7.62
CA ARG A 71 -13.40 -25.93 7.09
C ARG A 71 -13.14 -24.91 8.19
N GLN A 72 -13.73 -25.08 9.36
CA GLN A 72 -13.49 -24.27 10.55
C GLN A 72 -12.03 -24.32 10.98
N THR A 73 -11.41 -25.51 10.94
CA THR A 73 -9.99 -25.68 11.23
C THR A 73 -9.13 -24.92 10.22
N SER A 74 -9.45 -25.02 8.92
CA SER A 74 -8.75 -24.29 7.87
C SER A 74 -8.89 -22.76 8.02
N ASP A 75 -10.11 -22.27 8.24
CA ASP A 75 -10.39 -20.84 8.43
C ASP A 75 -9.73 -20.32 9.72
N PHE A 76 -9.71 -21.11 10.78
CA PHE A 76 -9.04 -20.79 12.05
C PHE A 76 -7.53 -20.62 11.90
N ILE A 77 -6.85 -21.62 11.31
CA ILE A 77 -5.41 -21.57 11.05
C ILE A 77 -5.08 -20.36 10.19
N LEU A 78 -5.90 -20.11 9.16
CA LEU A 78 -5.72 -18.99 8.27
C LEU A 78 -5.80 -17.65 9.02
N PHE A 79 -6.83 -17.44 9.84
CA PHE A 79 -6.98 -16.19 10.58
C PHE A 79 -5.87 -15.96 11.61
N ILE A 80 -5.45 -16.98 12.36
CA ILE A 80 -4.31 -16.83 13.30
C ILE A 80 -3.06 -16.35 12.56
N ILE A 81 -2.67 -17.03 11.48
CA ILE A 81 -1.45 -16.70 10.74
C ILE A 81 -1.56 -15.30 10.15
N SER A 82 -2.69 -15.01 9.50
CA SER A 82 -2.93 -13.76 8.80
C SER A 82 -2.97 -12.57 9.75
N HIS A 83 -3.75 -12.66 10.83
CA HIS A 83 -3.90 -11.59 11.80
C HIS A 83 -2.59 -11.28 12.52
N THR A 84 -1.76 -12.30 12.75
CA THR A 84 -0.43 -12.14 13.35
C THR A 84 0.52 -11.38 12.42
N ILE A 85 0.64 -11.80 11.15
CA ILE A 85 1.48 -11.13 10.16
C ILE A 85 1.04 -9.68 9.97
N ILE A 86 -0.26 -9.48 9.80
CA ILE A 86 -0.84 -8.17 9.49
C ILE A 86 -0.71 -7.18 10.65
N THR A 87 -0.96 -7.65 11.87
CA THR A 87 -0.75 -6.82 13.07
C THR A 87 0.71 -6.46 13.25
N GLY A 88 1.63 -7.37 12.93
CA GLY A 88 3.07 -7.14 12.96
C GLY A 88 3.47 -5.92 12.13
N PHE A 89 3.08 -5.84 10.86
CA PHE A 89 3.45 -4.69 10.03
C PHE A 89 2.72 -3.40 10.46
N ARG A 90 1.50 -3.48 10.99
CA ARG A 90 0.80 -2.28 11.51
C ARG A 90 1.56 -1.67 12.68
N VAL A 91 2.05 -2.52 13.58
CA VAL A 91 2.89 -2.09 14.71
C VAL A 91 4.18 -1.45 14.18
N ARG A 92 4.83 -2.06 13.18
CA ARG A 92 6.03 -1.49 12.53
C ARG A 92 5.79 -0.10 11.95
N ILE A 93 4.75 0.06 11.13
CA ILE A 93 4.37 1.35 10.53
C ILE A 93 4.11 2.41 11.61
N SER A 94 3.44 2.02 12.70
CA SER A 94 3.17 2.95 13.81
C SER A 94 4.44 3.39 14.56
N HIS A 95 5.47 2.55 14.62
CA HIS A 95 6.75 2.89 15.25
C HIS A 95 7.67 3.73 14.36
N GLN A 96 7.41 3.79 13.05
CA GLN A 96 8.22 4.52 12.07
C GLN A 96 7.71 5.95 11.80
N GLU A 97 7.02 6.55 12.78
CA GLU A 97 6.33 7.83 12.62
C GLU A 97 7.19 8.94 12.01
N VAL A 98 8.42 9.09 12.50
CA VAL A 98 9.35 10.13 12.03
C VAL A 98 9.76 9.88 10.58
N GLN A 99 10.03 8.63 10.21
CA GLN A 99 10.41 8.28 8.84
C GLN A 99 9.24 8.50 7.88
N ILE A 100 8.03 8.10 8.26
CA ILE A 100 6.82 8.31 7.45
C ILE A 100 6.57 9.80 7.24
N ARG A 101 6.66 10.58 8.32
CA ARG A 101 6.52 12.03 8.28
C ARG A 101 7.50 12.69 7.32
N ASN A 102 8.76 12.26 7.35
CA ASN A 102 9.78 12.78 6.45
C ASN A 102 9.47 12.44 4.98
N VAL A 103 9.06 11.20 4.67
CA VAL A 103 8.67 10.80 3.31
C VAL A 103 7.46 11.60 2.83
N MET A 104 6.43 11.74 3.67
CA MET A 104 5.24 12.54 3.35
C MET A 104 5.59 14.01 3.09
N TYR A 105 6.47 14.59 3.91
CA TYR A 105 6.97 15.95 3.71
C TYR A 105 7.75 16.09 2.39
N LYS A 106 8.66 15.15 2.10
CA LYS A 106 9.44 15.16 0.85
C LYS A 106 8.54 15.10 -0.38
N LEU A 107 7.59 14.16 -0.41
CA LEU A 107 6.68 13.96 -1.54
C LEU A 107 5.63 15.07 -1.70
N GLY A 108 5.15 15.63 -0.59
CA GLY A 108 4.12 16.67 -0.61
C GLY A 108 4.66 18.08 -0.90
N ILE A 109 5.86 18.37 -0.40
CA ILE A 109 6.39 19.74 -0.33
C ILE A 109 7.77 19.83 -0.98
N ALA A 110 8.79 19.19 -0.38
CA ALA A 110 10.18 19.49 -0.71
C ALA A 110 10.55 19.18 -2.16
N LEU A 111 10.10 18.04 -2.70
CA LEU A 111 10.39 17.62 -4.07
C LEU A 111 9.58 18.37 -5.14
N LYS A 112 8.58 19.15 -4.72
CA LYS A 112 7.68 19.92 -5.58
C LYS A 112 7.96 21.42 -5.57
N GLU A 113 8.91 21.86 -4.73
CA GLU A 113 9.23 23.28 -4.57
C GLU A 113 9.79 23.91 -5.84
N VAL A 114 10.64 23.17 -6.57
CA VAL A 114 11.31 23.65 -7.79
C VAL A 114 10.39 23.49 -9.01
N TYR A 115 9.69 22.37 -9.12
CA TYR A 115 8.85 22.04 -10.26
C TYR A 115 7.71 21.11 -9.85
N ASN A 116 6.51 21.43 -10.28
CA ASN A 116 5.32 20.61 -10.05
C ASN A 116 4.39 20.70 -11.26
N ASP A 117 4.43 19.67 -12.10
CA ASP A 117 3.53 19.47 -13.22
C ASP A 117 2.10 19.24 -12.70
N SER A 118 1.18 20.12 -13.09
CA SER A 118 -0.22 20.06 -12.66
C SER A 118 -0.97 18.83 -13.17
N GLU A 119 -0.62 18.33 -14.35
CA GLU A 119 -1.23 17.13 -14.92
C GLU A 119 -0.74 15.89 -14.17
N ALA A 120 0.57 15.81 -13.91
CA ALA A 120 1.14 14.72 -13.12
C ALA A 120 0.55 14.67 -11.69
N GLU A 121 0.33 15.85 -11.09
CA GLU A 121 -0.32 16.01 -9.78
C GLU A 121 -1.79 15.55 -9.79
N ASP A 122 -2.59 16.00 -10.76
CA ASP A 122 -4.00 15.61 -10.86
C ASP A 122 -4.16 14.10 -11.10
N GLN A 123 -3.32 13.51 -11.96
CA GLN A 123 -3.32 12.06 -12.20
C GLN A 123 -2.94 11.28 -10.92
N MET A 124 -1.96 11.76 -10.15
CA MET A 124 -1.58 11.14 -8.87
C MET A 124 -2.75 11.09 -7.90
N ILE A 125 -3.48 12.22 -7.77
CA ILE A 125 -4.59 12.35 -6.84
C ILE A 125 -5.77 11.48 -7.28
N LYS A 126 -6.13 11.53 -8.58
CA LYS A 126 -7.20 10.68 -9.14
C LYS A 126 -6.92 9.21 -8.91
N ARG A 127 -5.69 8.78 -9.21
CA ARG A 127 -5.25 7.39 -9.03
C ARG A 127 -5.25 6.98 -7.56
N SER A 128 -4.71 7.82 -6.67
CA SER A 128 -4.67 7.55 -5.23
C SER A 128 -6.09 7.45 -4.64
N LYS A 129 -7.01 8.33 -5.05
CA LYS A 129 -8.43 8.27 -4.67
C LYS A 129 -9.08 6.98 -5.17
N PHE A 130 -8.86 6.61 -6.43
CA PHE A 130 -9.40 5.36 -7.00
C PHE A 130 -9.00 4.13 -6.17
N PHE A 131 -7.70 3.95 -5.89
CA PHE A 131 -7.22 2.83 -5.08
C PHE A 131 -7.72 2.89 -3.64
N SER A 132 -7.81 4.08 -3.04
CA SER A 132 -8.37 4.26 -1.70
C SER A 132 -9.85 3.82 -1.65
N TYR A 133 -10.66 4.26 -2.61
CA TYR A 133 -12.07 3.84 -2.71
C TYR A 133 -12.22 2.35 -2.97
N ALA A 134 -11.38 1.77 -3.85
CA ALA A 134 -11.39 0.35 -4.13
C ALA A 134 -11.06 -0.48 -2.87
N LEU A 135 -10.09 -0.05 -2.07
CA LEU A 135 -9.73 -0.70 -0.80
C LEU A 135 -10.83 -0.58 0.25
N VAL A 136 -11.45 0.59 0.39
CA VAL A 136 -12.57 0.79 1.33
C VAL A 136 -13.77 -0.06 0.93
N LEU A 137 -14.10 -0.10 -0.38
CA LEU A 137 -15.15 -0.97 -0.90
C LEU A 137 -14.81 -2.44 -0.64
N ASN A 138 -13.56 -2.86 -0.86
CA ASN A 138 -13.11 -4.21 -0.56
C ASN A 138 -13.31 -4.55 0.93
N CYS A 139 -12.90 -3.66 1.84
CA CYS A 139 -13.11 -3.84 3.28
C CYS A 139 -14.59 -4.04 3.63
N ILE A 140 -15.47 -3.17 3.11
CA ILE A 140 -16.91 -3.24 3.37
C ILE A 140 -17.49 -4.55 2.81
N MET A 141 -17.12 -4.90 1.58
CA MET A 141 -17.58 -6.13 0.94
C MET A 141 -17.10 -7.37 1.67
N SER A 142 -15.84 -7.41 2.14
CA SER A 142 -15.33 -8.52 2.95
C SER A 142 -16.14 -8.69 4.23
N VAL A 143 -16.35 -7.60 4.99
CA VAL A 143 -17.17 -7.65 6.21
C VAL A 143 -18.58 -8.17 5.91
N LEU A 144 -19.25 -7.60 4.89
CA LEU A 144 -20.59 -8.02 4.49
C LEU A 144 -20.64 -9.49 4.09
N MET A 145 -19.70 -9.96 3.26
CA MET A 145 -19.66 -11.35 2.79
C MET A 145 -19.48 -12.34 3.93
N TYR A 146 -18.52 -12.10 4.84
CA TYR A 146 -18.32 -12.96 6.02
C TYR A 146 -19.54 -12.95 6.95
N THR A 147 -20.20 -11.80 7.09
CA THR A 147 -21.40 -11.64 7.93
C THR A 147 -22.58 -12.40 7.34
N VAL A 148 -22.87 -12.22 6.05
CA VAL A 148 -23.92 -12.93 5.35
C VAL A 148 -23.65 -14.43 5.36
N ALA A 149 -22.41 -14.86 5.12
CA ALA A 149 -22.03 -16.27 5.19
C ALA A 149 -22.29 -16.87 6.58
N ALA A 150 -21.91 -16.16 7.65
CA ALA A 150 -22.16 -16.60 9.02
C ALA A 150 -23.66 -16.68 9.34
N VAL A 151 -24.44 -15.65 8.99
CA VAL A 151 -25.91 -15.64 9.19
C VAL A 151 -26.59 -16.77 8.40
N MET A 152 -26.18 -17.00 7.16
CA MET A 152 -26.73 -18.08 6.33
C MET A 152 -26.45 -19.47 6.93
N ARG A 153 -25.31 -19.67 7.59
CA ARG A 153 -25.03 -20.91 8.32
C ARG A 153 -25.94 -21.08 9.54
N VAL A 154 -26.20 -20.01 10.29
CA VAL A 154 -27.15 -20.03 11.41
C VAL A 154 -28.53 -20.45 10.91
N ILE A 155 -29.03 -19.85 9.82
CA ILE A 155 -30.35 -20.12 9.28
C ILE A 155 -30.47 -21.54 8.70
N ARG A 156 -29.49 -21.98 7.89
CA ARG A 156 -29.58 -23.25 7.15
C ARG A 156 -29.19 -24.48 7.96
N ALA A 157 -28.17 -24.36 8.81
CA ALA A 157 -27.58 -25.48 9.53
C ALA A 157 -27.88 -25.43 11.04
N GLY A 158 -28.53 -24.37 11.53
CA GLY A 158 -28.84 -24.22 12.96
C GLY A 158 -27.59 -24.15 13.84
N VAL A 159 -26.45 -23.71 13.28
CA VAL A 159 -25.18 -23.53 14.01
C VAL A 159 -25.09 -22.13 14.62
N THR A 160 -24.10 -21.89 15.48
CA THR A 160 -23.88 -20.58 16.11
C THR A 160 -23.28 -19.57 15.12
N PHE A 161 -23.51 -18.28 15.36
CA PHE A 161 -22.91 -17.20 14.58
C PHE A 161 -21.41 -17.10 14.88
N THR A 162 -20.57 -17.70 14.04
CA THR A 162 -19.12 -17.70 14.23
C THR A 162 -18.42 -17.17 12.98
N THR A 163 -17.85 -15.97 13.09
CA THR A 163 -17.00 -15.32 12.07
C THR A 163 -15.52 -15.54 12.34
N ILE A 164 -15.12 -15.46 13.61
CA ILE A 164 -13.79 -15.74 14.12
C ILE A 164 -13.88 -16.74 15.27
N ILE A 165 -12.93 -17.68 15.30
CA ILE A 165 -12.87 -18.74 16.32
C ILE A 165 -11.91 -18.27 17.42
N THR A 166 -12.45 -18.11 18.63
CA THR A 166 -11.75 -17.54 19.79
C THR A 166 -11.76 -18.51 20.97
N VAL A 167 -10.97 -18.20 22.01
CA VAL A 167 -10.82 -19.03 23.21
C VAL A 167 -12.14 -19.32 23.91
N TYR A 168 -13.04 -18.34 23.92
CA TYR A 168 -14.39 -18.43 24.45
C TYR A 168 -15.30 -17.51 23.63
N PRO A 169 -16.50 -17.95 23.25
CA PRO A 169 -17.13 -19.24 23.57
C PRO A 169 -16.72 -20.40 22.64
N THR A 170 -16.97 -21.65 23.08
CA THR A 170 -16.85 -22.81 22.18
C THR A 170 -17.86 -22.71 21.05
N VAL A 171 -17.54 -23.25 19.87
CA VAL A 171 -18.42 -23.13 18.69
C VAL A 171 -19.81 -23.73 18.95
N GLU A 172 -19.91 -24.75 19.78
CA GLU A 172 -21.17 -25.45 20.10
C GLU A 172 -22.03 -24.74 21.16
N ASP A 173 -21.46 -23.81 21.95
CA ASP A 173 -22.15 -23.19 23.09
C ASP A 173 -23.27 -22.23 22.64
N ARG A 174 -24.52 -22.50 23.01
CA ARG A 174 -25.69 -21.71 22.63
C ARG A 174 -26.22 -20.80 23.74
N SER A 175 -25.44 -20.57 24.79
CA SER A 175 -25.86 -19.69 25.88
C SER A 175 -25.92 -18.23 25.42
N THR A 176 -26.82 -17.45 26.03
CA THR A 176 -26.99 -16.02 25.70
C THR A 176 -25.72 -15.22 25.94
N LEU A 177 -24.94 -15.56 26.97
CA LEU A 177 -23.64 -14.95 27.24
C LEU A 177 -22.67 -15.17 26.08
N SER A 178 -22.63 -16.39 25.55
CA SER A 178 -21.76 -16.77 24.43
C SER A 178 -22.10 -16.01 23.15
N ASP A 179 -23.39 -15.78 22.87
CA ASP A 179 -23.81 -14.96 21.74
C ASP A 179 -23.41 -13.48 21.89
N VAL A 180 -23.54 -12.92 23.10
CA VAL A 180 -23.06 -11.56 23.40
C VAL A 180 -21.55 -11.45 23.19
N VAL A 181 -20.78 -12.44 23.65
CA VAL A 181 -19.31 -12.44 23.49
C VAL A 181 -18.90 -12.58 22.02
N ARG A 182 -19.58 -13.42 21.23
CA ARG A 182 -19.37 -13.51 19.77
C ARG A 182 -19.63 -12.18 19.08
N ALA A 183 -20.71 -11.48 19.45
CA ALA A 183 -21.00 -10.16 18.90
C ALA A 183 -19.91 -9.14 19.22
N ILE A 184 -19.38 -9.15 20.46
CA ILE A 184 -18.26 -8.29 20.87
C ILE A 184 -17.02 -8.60 20.04
N PHE A 185 -16.63 -9.86 19.92
CA PHE A 185 -15.46 -10.26 19.11
C PHE A 185 -15.62 -9.89 17.63
N TYR A 186 -16.81 -10.05 17.07
CA TYR A 186 -17.10 -9.63 15.71
C TYR A 186 -16.94 -8.11 15.52
N ILE A 187 -17.38 -7.28 16.47
CA ILE A 187 -17.16 -5.83 16.43
C ILE A 187 -15.66 -5.50 16.50
N ILE A 188 -14.91 -6.18 17.37
CA ILE A 188 -13.45 -6.02 17.47
C ILE A 188 -12.77 -6.40 16.15
N TRP A 189 -13.22 -7.48 15.49
CA TRP A 189 -12.72 -7.90 14.19
C TRP A 189 -13.02 -6.88 13.08
N CYS A 190 -14.22 -6.27 13.07
CA CYS A 190 -14.53 -5.17 12.16
C CYS A 190 -13.60 -3.96 12.36
N ILE A 191 -13.35 -3.58 13.62
CA ILE A 191 -12.39 -2.52 13.96
C ILE A 191 -10.99 -2.90 13.49
N TYR A 192 -10.57 -4.14 13.72
CA TYR A 192 -9.30 -4.67 13.24
C TYR A 192 -9.15 -4.50 11.73
N LEU A 193 -10.13 -4.94 10.93
CA LEU A 193 -10.07 -4.82 9.47
C LEU A 193 -9.89 -3.37 9.03
N THR A 194 -10.66 -2.42 9.56
CA THR A 194 -10.53 -0.99 9.18
C THR A 194 -9.11 -0.45 9.40
N ARG A 195 -8.43 -0.90 10.45
CA ARG A 195 -7.04 -0.51 10.77
C ARG A 195 -6.03 -1.07 9.79
N VAL A 196 -6.25 -2.31 9.32
CA VAL A 196 -5.42 -2.94 8.28
C VAL A 196 -5.52 -2.17 6.98
N PHE A 197 -6.75 -1.88 6.55
CA PHE A 197 -6.98 -1.14 5.32
C PHE A 197 -6.42 0.28 5.38
N ALA A 198 -6.40 0.93 6.55
CA ALA A 198 -5.73 2.22 6.71
C ALA A 198 -4.22 2.16 6.42
N VAL A 199 -3.53 1.10 6.88
CA VAL A 199 -2.12 0.88 6.53
C VAL A 199 -1.95 0.65 5.03
N TYR A 200 -2.82 -0.15 4.42
CA TYR A 200 -2.76 -0.45 2.99
C TYR A 200 -2.98 0.80 2.14
N THR A 201 -3.97 1.63 2.49
CA THR A 201 -4.21 2.91 1.83
C THR A 201 -2.98 3.81 1.93
N LEU A 202 -2.38 3.95 3.12
CA LEU A 202 -1.17 4.75 3.29
C LEU A 202 -0.04 4.26 2.38
N VAL A 203 0.28 2.97 2.42
CA VAL A 203 1.40 2.40 1.65
C VAL A 203 1.19 2.56 0.14
N ILE A 204 -0.03 2.29 -0.35
CA ILE A 204 -0.35 2.44 -1.77
C ILE A 204 -0.29 3.92 -2.19
N CYS A 205 -0.82 4.84 -1.38
CA CYS A 205 -0.74 6.26 -1.71
C CYS A 205 0.70 6.77 -1.73
N LEU A 206 1.57 6.29 -0.84
CA LEU A 206 2.99 6.64 -0.85
C LEU A 206 3.71 6.11 -2.11
N THR A 207 3.41 4.88 -2.54
CA THR A 207 4.01 4.34 -3.78
C THR A 207 3.50 5.02 -5.03
N ILE A 208 2.21 5.38 -5.10
CA ILE A 208 1.65 6.18 -6.20
C ILE A 208 2.28 7.58 -6.22
N ALA A 209 2.40 8.24 -5.06
CA ALA A 209 3.04 9.55 -4.99
C ALA A 209 4.51 9.48 -5.46
N MET A 210 5.21 8.39 -5.15
CA MET A 210 6.58 8.16 -5.61
C MET A 210 6.67 7.94 -7.13
N SER A 211 5.79 7.13 -7.73
CA SER A 211 5.80 6.92 -9.19
C SER A 211 5.51 8.22 -9.94
N HIS A 212 4.54 9.00 -9.46
CA HIS A 212 4.24 10.31 -10.02
C HIS A 212 5.33 11.35 -9.78
N GLN A 213 6.15 11.21 -8.74
CA GLN A 213 7.33 12.04 -8.58
C GLN A 213 8.38 11.76 -9.67
N PHE A 214 8.55 10.50 -10.10
CA PHE A 214 9.39 10.17 -11.26
C PHE A 214 8.82 10.76 -12.56
N LYS A 215 7.50 10.76 -12.72
CA LYS A 215 6.83 11.46 -13.82
C LYS A 215 7.06 12.98 -13.79
N ASN A 216 6.96 13.58 -12.61
CA ASN A 216 7.17 15.02 -12.41
C ASN A 216 8.59 15.45 -12.76
N ILE A 217 9.61 14.72 -12.29
CA ILE A 217 11.01 15.03 -12.64
C ILE A 217 11.32 14.73 -14.12
N THR A 218 10.67 13.72 -14.71
CA THR A 218 10.74 13.48 -16.16
C THR A 218 10.21 14.69 -16.95
N SER A 219 9.05 15.21 -16.57
CA SER A 219 8.47 16.43 -17.15
C SER A 219 9.36 17.66 -16.93
N TYR A 220 9.97 17.80 -15.74
CA TYR A 220 10.95 18.84 -15.47
C TYR A 220 12.10 18.84 -16.48
N PHE A 221 12.73 17.69 -16.73
CA PHE A 221 13.85 17.61 -17.67
C PHE A 221 13.44 17.93 -19.11
N TYR A 222 12.25 17.52 -19.55
CA TYR A 222 11.70 17.93 -20.85
C TYR A 222 11.49 19.45 -20.91
N SER A 223 10.99 20.06 -19.84
CA SER A 223 10.73 21.51 -19.81
C SER A 223 11.99 22.39 -19.91
N LEU A 224 13.19 21.82 -19.68
CA LEU A 224 14.44 22.57 -19.78
C LEU A 224 14.75 23.03 -21.20
N SER A 225 14.23 22.38 -22.24
CA SER A 225 14.43 22.82 -23.63
C SER A 225 13.84 24.21 -23.88
N ASN A 226 12.77 24.56 -23.16
CA ASN A 226 12.07 25.83 -23.31
C ASN A 226 12.95 27.03 -22.92
N ILE A 227 14.01 26.82 -22.14
CA ILE A 227 15.01 27.87 -21.82
C ILE A 227 15.62 28.42 -23.11
N PHE A 228 15.82 27.57 -24.12
CA PHE A 228 16.42 27.99 -25.38
C PHE A 228 15.45 28.74 -26.30
N GLU A 229 14.15 28.65 -26.04
CA GLU A 229 13.10 29.35 -26.79
C GLU A 229 12.88 30.79 -26.29
N ASP A 230 13.41 31.16 -25.11
CA ASP A 230 13.22 32.49 -24.54
C ASP A 230 13.97 33.57 -25.34
N GLU A 231 13.26 34.38 -26.12
CA GLU A 231 13.86 35.44 -26.93
C GLU A 231 14.46 36.60 -26.11
N GLN A 232 14.13 36.71 -24.82
CA GLN A 232 14.64 37.78 -23.94
C GLN A 232 16.04 37.50 -23.41
N MET A 233 16.47 36.24 -23.43
CA MET A 233 17.78 35.82 -22.91
C MET A 233 18.83 35.74 -24.00
N THR A 234 20.03 36.24 -23.72
CA THR A 234 21.21 35.99 -24.56
C THR A 234 21.60 34.50 -24.51
N GLN A 235 22.31 34.02 -25.53
CA GLN A 235 22.79 32.62 -25.57
C GLN A 235 23.60 32.24 -24.33
N THR A 236 24.43 33.15 -23.81
CA THR A 236 25.24 32.90 -22.61
C THR A 236 24.37 32.78 -21.35
N GLU A 237 23.32 33.61 -21.23
CA GLU A 237 22.37 33.50 -20.12
C GLU A 237 21.57 32.20 -20.19
N LYS A 238 21.12 31.81 -21.39
CA LYS A 238 20.42 30.52 -21.62
C LYS A 238 21.25 29.34 -21.17
N GLU A 239 22.52 29.30 -21.58
CA GLU A 239 23.44 28.23 -21.21
C GLU A 239 23.72 28.18 -19.69
N GLN A 240 23.87 29.33 -19.04
CA GLN A 240 24.07 29.40 -17.60
C GLN A 240 22.83 28.95 -16.82
N GLU A 241 21.65 29.39 -17.26
CA GLU A 241 20.39 28.99 -16.64
C GLU A 241 20.09 27.52 -16.85
N TYR A 242 20.35 26.99 -18.06
CA TYR A 242 20.27 25.57 -18.33
C TYR A 242 21.23 24.77 -17.44
N GLU A 243 22.50 25.16 -17.32
CA GLU A 243 23.47 24.46 -16.45
C GLU A 243 23.01 24.47 -14.98
N ARG A 244 22.48 25.60 -14.50
CA ARG A 244 21.93 25.73 -13.14
C ARG A 244 20.70 24.84 -12.94
N SER A 245 19.73 24.90 -13.86
CA SER A 245 18.49 24.15 -13.80
C SER A 245 18.73 22.64 -13.96
N PHE A 246 19.66 22.23 -14.80
CA PHE A 246 20.05 20.82 -14.91
C PHE A 246 20.65 20.29 -13.59
N ARG A 247 21.53 21.07 -12.95
CA ARG A 247 22.08 20.72 -11.61
C ARG A 247 20.99 20.63 -10.54
N ALA A 248 19.99 21.51 -10.58
CA ALA A 248 18.83 21.41 -9.70
C ALA A 248 18.05 20.11 -9.94
N GLY A 249 17.85 19.72 -11.21
CA GLY A 249 17.27 18.44 -11.60
C GLY A 249 18.03 17.22 -11.05
N ILE A 250 19.38 17.23 -11.14
CA ILE A 250 20.21 16.17 -10.55
C ILE A 250 19.98 16.06 -9.03
N LYS A 251 19.88 17.20 -8.33
CA LYS A 251 19.60 17.21 -6.89
C LYS A 251 18.22 16.64 -6.58
N ILE A 252 17.18 17.03 -7.34
CA ILE A 252 15.83 16.47 -7.20
C ILE A 252 15.84 14.96 -7.47
N HIS A 253 16.58 14.49 -8.48
CA HIS A 253 16.72 13.07 -8.79
C HIS A 253 17.37 12.31 -7.62
N SER A 254 18.46 12.83 -7.06
CA SER A 254 19.13 12.22 -5.91
C SER A 254 18.21 12.13 -4.69
N GLU A 255 17.46 13.19 -4.39
CA GLU A 255 16.48 13.17 -3.29
C GLU A 255 15.30 12.23 -3.56
N THR A 256 14.87 12.12 -4.82
CA THR A 256 13.83 11.17 -5.29
C THR A 256 14.29 9.72 -5.08
N LEU A 257 15.55 9.40 -5.39
CA LEU A 257 16.14 8.08 -5.13
C LEU A 257 16.24 7.79 -3.62
N ASN A 258 16.71 8.77 -2.83
CA ASN A 258 16.76 8.64 -1.36
C ASN A 258 15.36 8.39 -0.78
N CYS A 259 14.35 9.13 -1.24
CA CYS A 259 12.97 8.96 -0.84
C CYS A 259 12.42 7.58 -1.22
N THR A 260 12.79 7.06 -2.39
CA THR A 260 12.42 5.68 -2.80
C THR A 260 13.04 4.64 -1.87
N GLY A 261 14.31 4.82 -1.48
CA GLY A 261 14.98 3.97 -0.48
C GLY A 261 14.35 4.07 0.91
N ASP A 262 13.85 5.24 1.31
CA ASP A 262 13.08 5.43 2.55
C ASP A 262 11.76 4.63 2.50
N ILE A 263 11.01 4.71 1.39
CA ILE A 263 9.78 3.94 1.17
C ILE A 263 10.07 2.43 1.21
N GLN A 264 11.11 1.96 0.51
CA GLN A 264 11.50 0.55 0.53
C GLN A 264 11.74 0.07 1.97
N ARG A 265 12.50 0.82 2.77
CA ARG A 265 12.84 0.43 4.15
C ARG A 265 11.64 0.42 5.08
N MET A 266 10.74 1.41 4.96
CA MET A 266 9.54 1.50 5.77
C MET A 266 8.50 0.45 5.41
N CYS A 267 8.25 0.27 4.12
CA CYS A 267 7.20 -0.61 3.61
C CYS A 267 7.67 -2.06 3.40
N ARG A 268 8.95 -2.38 3.62
CA ARG A 268 9.52 -3.72 3.41
C ARG A 268 8.70 -4.81 4.08
N ASP A 269 8.36 -4.62 5.36
CA ASP A 269 7.64 -5.61 6.14
C ASP A 269 6.19 -5.76 5.65
N VAL A 270 5.56 -4.68 5.17
CA VAL A 270 4.22 -4.71 4.55
C VAL A 270 4.26 -5.47 3.22
N PHE A 271 5.19 -5.14 2.33
CA PHE A 271 5.33 -5.82 1.04
C PHE A 271 5.64 -7.31 1.20
N SER A 272 6.57 -7.63 2.10
CA SER A 272 6.94 -9.01 2.43
C SER A 272 5.77 -9.77 3.04
N GLY A 273 5.09 -9.15 4.01
CA GLY A 273 3.93 -9.72 4.68
C GLY A 273 2.79 -9.98 3.71
N GLN A 274 2.52 -9.07 2.76
CA GLN A 274 1.49 -9.25 1.75
C GLN A 274 1.79 -10.43 0.81
N ILE A 275 3.05 -10.62 0.40
CA ILE A 275 3.44 -11.78 -0.42
C ILE A 275 3.25 -13.08 0.36
N ILE A 276 3.74 -13.15 1.61
CA ILE A 276 3.57 -14.33 2.46
C ILE A 276 2.09 -14.63 2.67
N PHE A 277 1.31 -13.62 3.04
CA PHE A 277 -0.13 -13.71 3.24
C PHE A 277 -0.84 -14.22 1.99
N ASN A 278 -0.50 -13.70 0.82
CA ASN A 278 -1.06 -14.16 -0.46
C ASN A 278 -0.74 -15.64 -0.72
N LEU A 279 0.52 -16.06 -0.55
CA LEU A 279 0.95 -17.44 -0.74
C LEU A 279 0.25 -18.40 0.24
N THR A 280 0.21 -18.06 1.53
CA THR A 280 -0.48 -18.86 2.55
C THR A 280 -1.96 -19.00 2.24
N LEU A 281 -2.63 -17.90 1.88
CA LEU A 281 -4.04 -17.90 1.51
C LEU A 281 -4.32 -18.76 0.29
N LEU A 282 -3.50 -18.66 -0.74
CA LEU A 282 -3.66 -19.47 -1.95
C LEU A 282 -3.54 -20.96 -1.63
N ILE A 283 -2.56 -21.35 -0.79
CA ILE A 283 -2.40 -22.74 -0.34
C ILE A 283 -3.64 -23.21 0.43
N VAL A 284 -4.15 -22.41 1.36
CA VAL A 284 -5.37 -22.76 2.13
C VAL A 284 -6.59 -22.86 1.21
N LEU A 285 -6.78 -21.91 0.29
CA LEU A 285 -7.90 -21.96 -0.65
C LEU A 285 -7.83 -23.18 -1.56
N MET A 286 -6.63 -23.57 -2.03
CA MET A 286 -6.42 -24.79 -2.80
C MET A 286 -6.78 -26.03 -1.97
N TYR A 287 -6.33 -26.10 -0.71
CA TYR A 287 -6.70 -27.18 0.19
C TYR A 287 -8.21 -27.27 0.41
N GLN A 288 -8.88 -26.14 0.68
CA GLN A 288 -10.34 -26.11 0.84
C GLN A 288 -11.05 -26.56 -0.43
N MET A 289 -10.50 -26.26 -1.61
CA MET A 289 -11.11 -26.62 -2.88
C MET A 289 -11.04 -28.11 -3.18
N VAL A 290 -9.91 -28.75 -2.86
CA VAL A 290 -9.73 -30.20 -3.03
C VAL A 290 -10.67 -30.98 -2.11
N ASN A 291 -10.86 -30.49 -0.88
CA ASN A 291 -11.64 -31.22 0.14
C ASN A 291 -13.11 -30.80 0.23
N SER A 292 -13.52 -29.69 -0.40
CA SER A 292 -14.92 -29.25 -0.37
C SER A 292 -15.81 -30.07 -1.31
N PRO A 293 -17.10 -30.28 -0.96
CA PRO A 293 -18.07 -30.87 -1.87
C PRO A 293 -18.12 -30.11 -3.19
N ARG A 294 -18.06 -30.85 -4.31
CA ARG A 294 -18.13 -30.33 -5.69
C ARG A 294 -19.54 -29.80 -6.00
N ASN A 295 -19.88 -28.66 -5.44
CA ASN A 295 -21.09 -27.92 -5.77
C ASN A 295 -20.71 -26.52 -6.28
N LEU A 296 -21.59 -25.96 -7.10
CA LEU A 296 -21.34 -24.68 -7.79
C LEU A 296 -21.11 -23.52 -6.80
N THR A 297 -21.84 -23.52 -5.68
CA THR A 297 -21.77 -22.44 -4.67
C THR A 297 -20.42 -22.40 -3.96
N ASN A 298 -19.87 -23.55 -3.56
CA ASN A 298 -18.56 -23.64 -2.91
C ASN A 298 -17.45 -23.28 -3.91
N ALA A 299 -17.52 -23.81 -5.13
CA ALA A 299 -16.55 -23.48 -6.18
C ALA A 299 -16.53 -21.97 -6.48
N LEU A 300 -17.69 -21.35 -6.68
CA LEU A 300 -17.78 -19.90 -6.91
C LEU A 300 -17.24 -19.08 -5.74
N THR A 301 -17.54 -19.48 -4.50
CA THR A 301 -17.06 -18.78 -3.30
C THR A 301 -15.53 -18.81 -3.22
N LEU A 302 -14.92 -19.97 -3.46
CA LEU A 302 -13.45 -20.12 -3.42
C LEU A 302 -12.76 -19.39 -4.57
N VAL A 303 -13.33 -19.42 -5.78
CA VAL A 303 -12.79 -18.67 -6.92
C VAL A 303 -12.86 -17.16 -6.68
N ILE A 304 -13.98 -16.65 -6.17
CA ILE A 304 -14.13 -15.23 -5.85
C ILE A 304 -13.15 -14.81 -4.76
N ALA A 305 -12.97 -15.64 -3.72
CA ALA A 305 -11.97 -15.38 -2.68
C ALA A 305 -10.55 -15.32 -3.28
N GLY A 306 -10.17 -16.31 -4.09
CA GLY A 306 -8.87 -16.35 -4.76
C GLY A 306 -8.62 -15.13 -5.66
N LEU A 307 -9.60 -14.74 -6.47
CA LEU A 307 -9.53 -13.54 -7.30
C LEU A 307 -9.36 -12.27 -6.46
N THR A 308 -10.10 -12.14 -5.36
CA THR A 308 -9.98 -10.98 -4.45
C THR A 308 -8.57 -10.86 -3.88
N ILE A 309 -7.97 -11.98 -3.49
CA ILE A 309 -6.64 -12.05 -2.90
C ILE A 309 -5.56 -11.74 -3.94
N LEU A 310 -5.69 -12.25 -5.16
CA LEU A 310 -4.82 -11.93 -6.27
C LEU A 310 -4.91 -10.44 -6.64
N LEU A 311 -6.12 -9.88 -6.76
CA LEU A 311 -6.33 -8.45 -7.03
C LEU A 311 -5.69 -7.56 -5.95
N SER A 312 -5.88 -7.91 -4.67
CA SER A 312 -5.26 -7.16 -3.57
C SER A 312 -3.74 -7.13 -3.67
N THR A 313 -3.12 -8.24 -4.08
CA THR A 313 -1.67 -8.35 -4.28
C THR A 313 -1.22 -7.60 -5.54
N GLY A 314 -2.03 -7.63 -6.59
CA GLY A 314 -1.86 -6.83 -7.80
C GLY A 314 -1.76 -5.34 -7.47
N PHE A 315 -2.61 -4.82 -6.58
CA PHE A 315 -2.57 -3.41 -6.19
C PHE A 315 -1.20 -3.00 -5.62
N PHE A 316 -0.56 -3.82 -4.80
CA PHE A 316 0.78 -3.51 -4.31
C PHE A 316 1.84 -3.62 -5.40
N MET A 317 1.83 -4.70 -6.18
CA MET A 317 2.86 -4.97 -7.17
C MET A 317 2.79 -4.05 -8.39
N TRP A 318 1.60 -3.67 -8.84
CA TRP A 318 1.41 -2.74 -9.96
C TRP A 318 1.87 -1.33 -9.58
N ASN A 319 1.44 -0.82 -8.42
CA ASN A 319 1.84 0.54 -8.00
C ASN A 319 3.34 0.61 -7.67
N ALA A 320 3.95 -0.44 -7.12
CA ALA A 320 5.40 -0.52 -6.96
C ALA A 320 6.12 -0.65 -8.33
N GLY A 321 5.57 -1.43 -9.26
CA GLY A 321 6.11 -1.60 -10.60
C GLY A 321 6.09 -0.32 -11.43
N ASP A 322 5.10 0.55 -11.23
CA ASP A 322 5.04 1.86 -11.88
C ASP A 322 6.19 2.78 -11.49
N ILE A 323 6.70 2.68 -10.26
CA ILE A 323 7.90 3.42 -9.86
C ILE A 323 9.06 3.03 -10.78
N THR A 324 9.22 1.73 -11.07
CA THR A 324 10.26 1.23 -11.97
C THR A 324 10.05 1.70 -13.40
N VAL A 325 8.82 1.63 -13.91
CA VAL A 325 8.49 2.05 -15.28
C VAL A 325 8.73 3.55 -15.47
N GLU A 326 8.22 4.38 -14.56
CA GLU A 326 8.38 5.84 -14.63
C GLU A 326 9.85 6.27 -14.45
N ALA A 327 10.60 5.59 -13.57
CA ALA A 327 12.03 5.87 -13.39
C ALA A 327 12.85 5.57 -14.66
N GLN A 328 12.47 4.54 -15.44
CA GLN A 328 13.17 4.17 -16.68
C GLN A 328 13.02 5.20 -17.81
N LEU A 329 12.04 6.10 -17.73
CA LEU A 329 11.85 7.17 -18.71
C LEU A 329 12.80 8.35 -18.49
N LEU A 330 13.30 8.50 -17.27
CA LEU A 330 14.10 9.65 -16.85
C LEU A 330 15.40 9.86 -17.65
N PRO A 331 16.21 8.82 -17.98
CA PRO A 331 17.40 9.00 -18.81
C PRO A 331 17.09 9.59 -20.19
N THR A 332 15.98 9.17 -20.79
CA THR A 332 15.54 9.68 -22.10
C THR A 332 15.13 11.16 -21.98
N ALA A 333 14.44 11.53 -20.91
CA ALA A 333 14.08 12.93 -20.67
C ALA A 333 15.32 13.81 -20.42
N MET A 334 16.31 13.31 -19.66
CA MET A 334 17.60 13.99 -19.49
C MET A 334 18.31 14.18 -20.84
N PHE A 335 18.30 13.17 -21.71
CA PHE A 335 18.87 13.26 -23.05
C PHE A 335 18.14 14.28 -23.93
N SER A 336 16.81 14.36 -23.81
CA SER A 336 15.96 15.27 -24.59
C SER A 336 15.75 16.64 -23.94
N SER A 337 16.60 17.03 -22.99
CA SER A 337 16.45 18.29 -22.24
C SER A 337 16.89 19.56 -23.00
N GLY A 338 17.38 19.44 -24.23
CA GLY A 338 17.82 20.58 -25.05
C GLY A 338 19.29 20.96 -24.90
N TRP A 339 20.11 20.09 -24.30
CA TRP A 339 21.53 20.32 -24.06
C TRP A 339 22.38 20.54 -25.32
N GLU A 340 21.92 20.03 -26.45
CA GLU A 340 22.54 20.18 -27.76
C GLU A 340 22.61 21.65 -28.20
N ASN A 341 21.77 22.51 -27.64
CA ASN A 341 21.76 23.95 -27.87
C ASN A 341 22.87 24.70 -27.11
N CYS A 342 23.60 24.04 -26.20
CA CYS A 342 24.76 24.63 -25.52
C CYS A 342 26.01 24.63 -26.42
N GLY A 343 26.61 25.80 -26.62
CA GLY A 343 27.80 26.01 -27.44
C GLY A 343 29.13 26.00 -26.66
N ARG A 344 30.23 25.91 -27.41
CA ARG A 344 31.63 26.11 -26.97
C ARG A 344 31.96 25.42 -25.62
N ASP A 345 32.43 26.19 -24.64
CA ASP A 345 32.89 25.69 -23.35
C ASP A 345 31.75 25.17 -22.46
N SER A 346 30.54 25.73 -22.59
CA SER A 346 29.36 25.27 -21.85
C SER A 346 28.98 23.86 -22.27
N SER A 347 29.04 23.58 -23.57
CA SER A 347 28.76 22.25 -24.15
C SER A 347 29.58 21.13 -23.48
N VAL A 348 30.89 21.35 -23.26
CA VAL A 348 31.77 20.34 -22.67
C VAL A 348 31.40 20.04 -21.21
N ARG A 349 31.03 21.07 -20.43
CA ARG A 349 30.63 20.90 -19.02
C ARG A 349 29.27 20.21 -18.92
N VAL A 350 28.30 20.71 -19.68
CA VAL A 350 26.92 20.19 -19.71
C VAL A 350 26.88 18.73 -20.15
N ARG A 351 27.60 18.36 -21.23
CA ARG A 351 27.69 16.97 -21.69
C ARG A 351 28.18 16.02 -20.60
N LYS A 352 29.21 16.41 -19.84
CA LYS A 352 29.72 15.59 -18.73
C LYS A 352 28.66 15.41 -17.65
N LEU A 353 27.95 16.48 -17.28
CA LEU A 353 26.88 16.42 -16.28
C LEU A 353 25.75 15.48 -16.72
N ILE A 354 25.32 15.59 -17.98
CA ILE A 354 24.23 14.77 -18.53
C ILE A 354 24.62 13.32 -18.60
N VAL A 355 25.80 12.99 -19.12
CA VAL A 355 26.25 11.58 -19.22
C VAL A 355 26.27 10.93 -17.84
N ILE A 356 26.82 11.62 -16.83
CA ILE A 356 26.86 11.08 -15.46
C ILE A 356 25.44 10.94 -14.88
N ALA A 357 24.58 11.95 -15.08
CA ALA A 357 23.20 11.91 -14.60
C ALA A 357 22.38 10.78 -15.25
N MET A 358 22.54 10.59 -16.56
CA MET A 358 21.90 9.52 -17.32
C MET A 358 22.41 8.15 -16.88
N MET A 359 23.72 7.97 -16.71
CA MET A 359 24.29 6.73 -16.18
C MET A 359 23.65 6.36 -14.83
N GLN A 360 23.48 7.34 -13.95
CA GLN A 360 22.83 7.11 -12.65
C GLN A 360 21.33 6.82 -12.78
N ALA A 361 20.63 7.46 -13.72
CA ALA A 361 19.20 7.25 -13.94
C ALA A 361 18.90 5.92 -14.67
N GLN A 362 19.88 5.32 -15.35
CA GLN A 362 19.76 4.01 -15.99
C GLN A 362 19.80 2.85 -14.98
N GLU A 363 20.30 3.07 -13.76
CA GLU A 363 20.25 2.08 -12.69
C GLU A 363 18.79 1.79 -12.30
N PRO A 364 18.36 0.52 -12.32
CA PRO A 364 16.96 0.17 -12.16
C PRO A 364 16.45 0.45 -10.74
N VAL A 365 15.40 1.27 -10.62
CA VAL A 365 14.75 1.59 -9.36
C VAL A 365 13.66 0.55 -9.07
N VAL A 366 14.01 -0.49 -8.30
CA VAL A 366 13.13 -1.63 -8.01
C VAL A 366 12.88 -1.77 -6.51
N LEU A 367 11.59 -1.72 -6.13
CA LEU A 367 11.16 -2.11 -4.78
C LEU A 367 11.11 -3.64 -4.67
N THR A 368 11.49 -4.19 -3.52
CA THR A 368 11.55 -5.64 -3.31
C THR A 368 10.77 -6.09 -2.08
N GLY A 369 10.03 -7.19 -2.21
CA GLY A 369 9.45 -7.95 -1.11
C GLY A 369 10.37 -9.10 -0.71
N LEU A 370 10.44 -9.43 0.58
CA LEU A 370 11.34 -10.44 1.15
C LEU A 370 12.84 -10.21 0.88
N GLY A 371 13.20 -9.03 0.37
CA GLY A 371 14.55 -8.71 -0.11
C GLY A 371 14.97 -9.41 -1.40
N LEU A 372 14.10 -10.25 -2.00
CA LEU A 372 14.42 -11.11 -3.13
C LEU A 372 13.46 -10.93 -4.31
N ILE A 373 12.18 -10.71 -4.02
CA ILE A 373 11.13 -10.66 -5.05
C ILE A 373 10.95 -9.21 -5.48
N ALA A 374 11.28 -8.90 -6.72
CA ALA A 374 10.97 -7.61 -7.32
C ALA A 374 9.45 -7.39 -7.33
N LEU A 375 8.99 -6.26 -6.81
CA LEU A 375 7.59 -5.86 -6.86
C LEU A 375 7.30 -5.27 -8.25
N SER A 376 7.06 -6.16 -9.21
CA SER A 376 6.88 -5.81 -10.62
C SER A 376 5.63 -6.47 -11.22
N TYR A 377 5.17 -5.95 -12.36
CA TYR A 377 4.13 -6.59 -13.18
C TYR A 377 4.48 -8.03 -13.55
N GLN A 378 5.74 -8.31 -13.89
CA GLN A 378 6.21 -9.64 -14.26
C GLN A 378 6.10 -10.62 -13.09
N SER A 379 6.55 -10.20 -11.91
CA SER A 379 6.47 -11.02 -10.69
C SER A 379 5.02 -11.28 -10.30
N TYR A 380 4.12 -10.30 -10.45
CA TYR A 380 2.68 -10.51 -10.25
C TYR A 380 2.10 -11.55 -11.22
N VAL A 381 2.38 -11.41 -12.52
CA VAL A 381 1.94 -12.39 -13.53
C VAL A 381 2.48 -13.79 -13.23
N SER A 382 3.73 -13.89 -12.75
CA SER A 382 4.30 -15.15 -12.32
C SER A 382 3.51 -15.77 -11.16
N ILE A 383 3.17 -14.98 -10.13
CA ILE A 383 2.35 -15.46 -9.00
C ILE A 383 0.99 -15.96 -9.46
N VAL A 384 0.30 -15.21 -10.33
CA VAL A 384 -1.01 -15.61 -10.89
C VAL A 384 -0.89 -16.90 -11.69
N LYS A 385 0.11 -17.00 -12.58
CA LYS A 385 0.34 -18.20 -13.41
C LYS A 385 0.67 -19.42 -12.55
N SER A 386 1.59 -19.29 -11.58
CA SER A 386 1.92 -20.37 -10.66
C SER A 386 0.70 -20.84 -9.88
N SER A 387 -0.13 -19.90 -9.39
CA SER A 387 -1.38 -20.23 -8.69
C SER A 387 -2.35 -21.01 -9.58
N TYR A 388 -2.52 -20.56 -10.82
CA TYR A 388 -3.36 -21.25 -11.82
C TYR A 388 -2.81 -22.64 -12.17
N SER A 389 -1.50 -22.76 -12.39
CA SER A 389 -0.87 -24.06 -12.70
C SER A 389 -1.06 -25.07 -11.58
N VAL A 390 -0.85 -24.66 -10.32
CA VAL A 390 -1.10 -25.54 -9.17
C VAL A 390 -2.59 -25.92 -9.11
N PHE A 391 -3.49 -24.97 -9.34
CA PHE A 391 -4.92 -25.24 -9.41
C PHE A 391 -5.25 -26.28 -10.50
N SER A 392 -4.76 -26.12 -11.72
CA SER A 392 -5.03 -27.04 -12.84
C SER A 392 -4.42 -28.43 -12.68
N VAL A 393 -3.44 -28.60 -11.78
CA VAL A 393 -2.87 -29.92 -11.46
C VAL A 393 -3.69 -30.62 -10.38
N LEU A 394 -4.20 -29.87 -9.41
CA LEU A 394 -4.97 -30.42 -8.28
C LEU A 394 -6.45 -30.69 -8.63
N TYR A 395 -6.97 -30.08 -9.70
CA TYR A 395 -8.36 -30.17 -10.14
C TYR A 395 -8.44 -30.43 -11.64
#